data_AF-I9QHF4-F1
#
_entry.id   AF-I9QHF4-F1
#
_cell.length_a   1.000
_cell.length_b   1.000
_cell.length_c   1.000
_cell.angle_alpha   90.00
_cell.angle_beta   90.00
_cell.angle_gamma   90.00
#
_symmetry.space_group_name_H-M   'P 1'
#
loop_
_entity.id
_entity.type
_entity.pdbx_description
1 polymer ?
#
loop_
_entity_poly.entity_id
_entity_poly.type
_entity_poly.pdbx_seq_one_letter_code
_entity_poly.pdbx_strand_id
1 'polypeptide(L)'
;MSRASLLQETVSWMDTVDLALCLFIYEVCNDYQFEFASGSDFVNFMNLKPTSRPVTVRPKENLRVCYMVLSVSQTIRPRERGKLWAEEFLKHCGISKSYYDKHRSDVCGKGATEENRNFRKAIDKAIENARRLNNTP
;
A
#
# COMPACT_ATOMS: atom_id res chain seq x y z
N MET A 1 -1.61 -32.03 11.13
CA MET A 1 -1.37 -30.90 10.20
C MET A 1 -0.64 -31.42 8.97
N SER A 2 -1.02 -30.98 7.77
CA SER A 2 -0.37 -31.44 6.53
C SER A 2 0.81 -30.53 6.18
N ARG A 3 1.77 -31.02 5.39
CA ARG A 3 2.87 -30.19 4.88
C ARG A 3 2.37 -28.97 4.11
N ALA A 4 1.25 -29.11 3.39
CA ALA A 4 0.60 -28.03 2.67
C ALA A 4 0.02 -26.97 3.62
N SER A 5 -0.62 -27.37 4.73
CA SER A 5 -1.14 -26.42 5.73
C SER A 5 -0.02 -25.64 6.42
N LEU A 6 1.09 -26.31 6.74
CA LEU A 6 2.28 -25.67 7.33
C LEU A 6 2.91 -24.63 6.38
N LEU A 7 3.00 -24.95 5.08
CA LEU A 7 3.52 -24.01 4.09
C LEU A 7 2.59 -22.81 3.91
N GLN A 8 1.27 -23.01 3.90
CA GLN A 8 0.31 -21.89 3.84
C GLN A 8 0.39 -20.99 5.09
N GLU A 9 0.50 -21.58 6.28
CA GLU A 9 0.75 -20.81 7.51
C GLU A 9 2.08 -20.07 7.43
N THR A 10 3.15 -20.69 6.95
CA THR A 10 4.46 -20.03 6.85
C THR A 10 4.40 -18.83 5.89
N VAL A 11 3.70 -18.98 4.76
CA VAL A 11 3.51 -17.90 3.77
C VAL A 11 2.65 -16.76 4.33
N SER A 12 1.67 -17.03 5.20
CA SER A 12 0.87 -15.97 5.82
C SER A 12 1.67 -15.10 6.81
N TRP A 13 2.78 -15.62 7.34
CA TRP A 13 3.71 -14.86 8.17
C TRP A 13 4.75 -14.07 7.37
N MET A 14 4.96 -14.38 6.09
CA MET A 14 5.92 -13.65 5.27
C MET A 14 5.36 -12.30 4.84
N ASP A 15 6.15 -11.25 5.03
CA ASP A 15 5.79 -9.93 4.54
C ASP A 15 5.69 -9.94 3.01
N THR A 16 4.65 -9.28 2.51
CA THR A 16 4.40 -9.08 1.08
C THR A 16 4.98 -7.76 0.60
N VAL A 17 4.92 -6.73 1.45
CA VAL A 17 5.48 -5.40 1.21
C VAL A 17 6.73 -5.26 2.07
N ASP A 18 7.82 -4.88 1.42
CA ASP A 18 9.10 -4.61 2.07
C ASP A 18 8.98 -3.60 3.23
N LEU A 19 9.72 -3.84 4.32
CA LEU A 19 9.62 -3.02 5.53
C LEU A 19 10.02 -1.56 5.26
N ALA A 20 11.09 -1.32 4.51
CA ALA A 20 11.52 0.05 4.20
C ALA A 20 10.45 0.77 3.40
N LEU A 21 9.83 0.10 2.42
CA LEU A 21 8.71 0.66 1.68
C LEU A 21 7.51 0.96 2.60
N CYS A 22 7.16 0.08 3.54
CA CYS A 22 6.09 0.35 4.50
C CYS A 22 6.35 1.63 5.32
N LEU A 23 7.60 1.83 5.79
CA LEU A 23 7.98 3.00 6.58
C LEU A 23 7.95 4.30 5.75
N PHE A 24 8.46 4.29 4.52
CA PHE A 24 8.38 5.49 3.68
C PHE A 24 6.94 5.83 3.26
N ILE A 25 6.08 4.83 3.06
CA ILE A 25 4.65 5.07 2.80
C ILE A 25 3.95 5.57 4.07
N TYR A 26 4.34 5.10 5.26
CA TYR A 26 3.83 5.60 6.54
C TYR A 26 4.09 7.09 6.69
N GLU A 27 5.32 7.56 6.42
CA GLU A 27 5.68 8.98 6.48
C GLU A 27 4.83 9.87 5.54
N VAL A 28 4.41 9.34 4.39
CA VAL A 28 3.61 10.09 3.42
C VAL A 28 2.12 10.06 3.78
N CYS A 29 1.61 8.92 4.22
CA CYS A 29 0.16 8.67 4.24
C CYS A 29 -0.47 8.71 5.64
N ASN A 30 0.30 8.45 6.70
CA ASN A 30 -0.24 8.38 8.06
C ASN A 30 -0.72 9.76 8.53
N ASP A 31 -1.92 9.82 9.09
CA ASP A 31 -2.61 11.07 9.48
C ASP A 31 -2.97 12.02 8.30
N TYR A 32 -2.68 11.65 7.05
CA TYR A 32 -3.03 12.42 5.85
C TYR A 32 -4.05 11.71 4.95
N GLN A 33 -3.72 10.52 4.45
CA GLN A 33 -4.62 9.68 3.65
C GLN A 33 -5.35 8.65 4.51
N PHE A 34 -4.69 8.19 5.57
CA PHE A 34 -5.28 7.34 6.60
C PHE A 34 -5.43 8.12 7.90
N GLU A 35 -6.35 7.70 8.77
CA GLU A 35 -6.35 8.12 10.16
C GLU A 35 -5.05 7.68 10.83
N PHE A 36 -4.69 8.33 11.94
CA PHE A 36 -3.48 7.99 12.66
C PHE A 36 -3.46 6.50 13.06
N ALA A 37 -2.40 5.81 12.65
CA ALA A 37 -2.05 4.47 13.08
C ALA A 37 -0.65 4.47 13.73
N SER A 38 -0.42 3.52 14.64
CA SER A 38 0.94 3.23 15.10
C SER A 38 1.77 2.70 13.92
N GLY A 39 3.09 2.88 13.95
CA GLY A 39 3.96 2.33 12.92
C GLY A 39 3.81 0.81 12.77
N SER A 40 3.65 0.08 13.87
CA SER A 40 3.41 -1.36 13.86
C SER A 40 2.06 -1.73 13.23
N ASP A 41 0.98 -1.02 13.55
CA ASP A 41 -0.32 -1.28 12.94
C ASP A 41 -0.29 -0.95 11.44
N PHE A 42 0.41 0.10 11.03
CA PHE A 42 0.54 0.45 9.62
C PHE A 42 1.34 -0.59 8.82
N VAL A 43 2.46 -1.10 9.37
CA VAL A 43 3.24 -2.17 8.73
C VAL A 43 2.42 -3.45 8.61
N ASN A 44 1.67 -3.83 9.66
CA ASN A 44 0.78 -4.98 9.61
C ASN A 44 -0.34 -4.78 8.58
N PHE A 45 -0.94 -3.59 8.54
CA PHE A 45 -1.97 -3.22 7.58
C PHE A 45 -1.46 -3.31 6.13
N MET A 46 -0.29 -2.74 5.83
CA MET A 46 0.38 -2.85 4.53
C MET A 46 0.69 -4.30 4.15
N ASN A 47 0.91 -5.18 5.11
CA ASN A 47 1.16 -6.60 4.88
C ASN A 47 -0.08 -7.50 4.97
N LEU A 48 -1.29 -6.92 5.06
CA LEU A 48 -2.56 -7.65 5.20
C LEU A 48 -2.59 -8.57 6.43
N LYS A 49 -1.86 -8.19 7.48
CA LYS A 49 -1.79 -8.87 8.77
C LYS A 49 -2.74 -8.23 9.78
N PRO A 50 -3.12 -8.95 10.85
CA PRO A 50 -3.94 -8.38 11.91
C PRO A 50 -3.30 -7.13 12.53
N THR A 51 -4.12 -6.11 12.77
CA THR A 51 -3.74 -4.88 13.46
C THR A 51 -4.39 -4.83 14.83
N SER A 52 -3.78 -4.10 15.76
CA SER A 52 -4.34 -3.89 17.10
C SER A 52 -5.58 -3.00 17.04
N ARG A 53 -5.61 -2.09 16.05
CA ARG A 53 -6.72 -1.18 15.75
C ARG A 53 -6.95 -1.09 14.24
N PRO A 54 -8.18 -0.86 13.78
CA PRO A 54 -8.45 -0.63 12.35
C PRO A 54 -7.65 0.56 11.81
N VAL A 55 -7.11 0.43 10.60
CA VAL A 55 -6.50 1.54 9.85
C VAL A 55 -7.52 2.00 8.81
N THR A 56 -8.05 3.21 8.98
CA THR A 56 -9.18 3.73 8.19
C THR A 56 -8.71 4.79 7.19
N VAL A 57 -9.24 4.75 5.97
CA VAL A 57 -9.02 5.80 4.97
C VAL A 57 -9.78 7.07 5.37
N ARG A 58 -9.13 8.23 5.33
CA ARG A 58 -9.79 9.51 5.61
C ARG A 58 -10.80 9.88 4.52
N PRO A 59 -11.88 10.61 4.86
CA PRO A 59 -12.85 11.04 3.86
C PRO A 59 -12.20 11.77 2.69
N LYS A 60 -12.64 11.46 1.46
CA LYS A 60 -12.17 12.05 0.19
C LYS A 60 -10.74 11.65 -0.25
N GLU A 61 -10.07 10.76 0.47
CA GLU A 61 -8.70 10.33 0.13
C GLU A 61 -8.63 9.07 -0.75
N ASN A 62 -9.78 8.47 -1.11
CA ASN A 62 -9.83 7.25 -1.92
C ASN A 62 -9.01 7.33 -3.21
N LEU A 63 -9.01 8.48 -3.89
CA LEU A 63 -8.25 8.67 -5.12
C LEU A 63 -6.74 8.52 -4.89
N ARG A 64 -6.22 9.14 -3.83
CA ARG A 64 -4.79 9.09 -3.46
C ARG A 64 -4.42 7.70 -2.96
N VAL A 65 -5.28 7.06 -2.17
CA VAL A 65 -5.11 5.66 -1.76
C VAL A 65 -5.07 4.72 -2.97
N CYS A 66 -5.93 4.92 -3.98
CA CYS A 66 -5.89 4.12 -5.21
C CYS A 66 -4.54 4.25 -5.93
N TYR A 67 -3.98 5.46 -6.02
CA TYR A 67 -2.67 5.66 -6.61
C TYR A 67 -1.56 4.99 -5.79
N MET A 68 -1.59 5.13 -4.46
CA MET A 68 -0.64 4.45 -3.57
C MET A 68 -0.68 2.92 -3.78
N VAL A 69 -1.88 2.33 -3.79
CA VAL A 69 -2.06 0.88 -4.02
C VAL A 69 -1.52 0.46 -5.39
N LEU A 70 -1.81 1.22 -6.44
CA LEU A 70 -1.25 0.95 -7.77
C LEU A 70 0.28 0.93 -7.72
N SER A 71 0.89 1.97 -7.14
CA SER A 71 2.35 2.13 -7.11
C SER A 71 3.03 1.05 -6.25
N VAL A 72 2.50 0.72 -5.08
CA VAL A 72 3.04 -0.34 -4.21
C VAL A 72 2.85 -1.72 -4.87
N SER A 73 1.70 -2.00 -5.49
CA SER A 73 1.46 -3.29 -6.15
C SER A 73 2.50 -3.62 -7.24
N GLN A 74 3.06 -2.59 -7.89
CA GLN A 74 4.05 -2.74 -8.93
C GLN A 74 5.45 -3.09 -8.41
N THR A 75 5.73 -2.85 -7.13
CA THR A 75 7.01 -3.22 -6.48
C THR A 75 7.04 -4.68 -6.05
N ILE A 76 5.86 -5.27 -5.78
CA ILE A 76 5.73 -6.66 -5.33
C ILE A 76 6.04 -7.63 -6.47
N ARG A 77 6.80 -8.69 -6.15
CA ARG A 77 7.13 -9.79 -7.07
C ARG A 77 6.70 -11.15 -6.50
N PRO A 78 6.18 -12.06 -7.33
CA PRO A 78 5.84 -11.88 -8.76
C PRO A 78 4.65 -10.93 -8.95
N ARG A 79 4.45 -10.43 -10.17
CA ARG A 79 3.38 -9.44 -10.50
C ARG A 79 1.99 -9.88 -10.04
N GLU A 80 1.70 -11.17 -10.10
CA GLU A 80 0.41 -11.72 -9.68
C GLU A 80 0.17 -11.54 -8.17
N ARG A 81 1.22 -11.69 -7.35
CA ARG A 81 1.15 -11.40 -5.91
C ARG A 81 0.81 -9.94 -5.64
N GLY A 82 1.37 -9.03 -6.45
CA GLY A 82 1.04 -7.60 -6.36
C GLY A 82 -0.42 -7.30 -6.68
N LYS A 83 -1.02 -7.99 -7.66
CA LYS A 83 -2.46 -7.84 -7.97
C LYS A 83 -3.34 -8.33 -6.83
N LEU A 84 -3.06 -9.53 -6.31
CA LEU A 84 -3.81 -10.10 -5.19
C LEU A 84 -3.71 -9.21 -3.94
N TRP A 85 -2.50 -8.70 -3.66
CA TRP A 85 -2.30 -7.73 -2.59
C TRP A 85 -3.16 -6.48 -2.79
N ALA A 86 -3.18 -5.89 -3.99
CA ALA A 86 -3.98 -4.72 -4.27
C ALA A 86 -5.48 -4.97 -4.08
N GLU A 87 -5.99 -6.12 -4.55
CA GLU A 87 -7.40 -6.49 -4.41
C GLU A 87 -7.81 -6.63 -2.93
N GLU A 88 -7.04 -7.36 -2.13
CA GLU A 88 -7.34 -7.52 -0.70
C GLU A 88 -7.15 -6.23 0.09
N PHE A 89 -6.11 -5.45 -0.21
CA PHE A 89 -5.86 -4.16 0.45
C PHE A 89 -7.00 -3.16 0.19
N LEU A 90 -7.51 -3.10 -1.05
CA LEU A 90 -8.66 -2.25 -1.38
C LEU A 90 -9.94 -2.65 -0.62
N LYS A 91 -10.16 -3.96 -0.40
CA LYS A 91 -11.28 -4.43 0.42
C LYS A 91 -11.14 -3.93 1.86
N HIS A 92 -9.95 -4.01 2.46
CA HIS A 92 -9.70 -3.48 3.81
C HIS A 92 -9.92 -1.96 3.88
N CYS A 93 -9.59 -1.23 2.81
CA CYS A 93 -9.86 0.20 2.70
C CYS A 93 -11.32 0.58 2.42
N GLY A 94 -12.21 -0.40 2.18
CA GLY A 94 -13.59 -0.12 1.76
C GLY A 94 -13.71 0.54 0.38
N ILE A 95 -12.71 0.37 -0.48
CA ILE A 95 -12.68 0.95 -1.84
C ILE A 95 -13.10 -0.12 -2.84
N SER A 96 -14.14 0.15 -3.63
CA SER A 96 -14.63 -0.81 -4.61
C SER A 96 -13.64 -0.99 -5.77
N LYS A 97 -13.60 -2.21 -6.32
CA LYS A 97 -12.81 -2.53 -7.51
C LYS A 97 -13.17 -1.62 -8.70
N SER A 98 -14.45 -1.33 -8.90
CA SER A 98 -14.92 -0.45 -9.98
C SER A 98 -14.43 0.99 -9.83
N TYR A 99 -14.39 1.52 -8.60
CA TYR A 99 -13.81 2.83 -8.32
C TYR A 99 -12.31 2.82 -8.61
N TYR A 100 -11.59 1.82 -8.07
CA TYR A 100 -10.14 1.68 -8.27
C TYR A 100 -9.76 1.59 -9.75
N ASP A 101 -10.42 0.70 -10.51
CA ASP A 101 -10.13 0.50 -11.94
C ASP A 101 -10.31 1.79 -12.75
N LYS A 102 -11.28 2.63 -12.37
CA LYS A 102 -11.57 3.91 -13.01
C LYS A 102 -10.58 5.01 -12.61
N HIS A 103 -10.15 5.06 -11.35
CA HIS A 103 -9.52 6.26 -10.77
C HIS A 103 -8.04 6.11 -10.40
N ARG A 104 -7.47 4.90 -10.37
CA ARG A 104 -6.10 4.64 -9.88
C ARG A 104 -4.98 5.43 -10.55
N SER A 105 -5.23 6.00 -11.73
CA SER A 105 -4.27 6.82 -12.48
C SER A 105 -4.64 8.29 -12.59
N ASP A 106 -5.77 8.75 -12.04
CA ASP A 106 -6.24 10.13 -12.26
C ASP A 106 -5.31 11.16 -11.60
N VAL A 107 -4.61 10.77 -10.53
CA VAL A 107 -3.54 11.55 -9.89
C VAL A 107 -2.42 11.90 -10.88
N CYS A 108 -2.22 11.09 -11.93
CA CYS A 108 -1.23 11.33 -12.99
C CYS A 108 -1.77 12.16 -14.16
N GLY A 109 -3.07 12.48 -14.19
CA GLY A 109 -3.71 13.18 -15.30
C GLY A 109 -3.21 14.61 -15.49
N LYS A 110 -3.26 15.12 -16.74
CA LYS A 110 -2.84 16.50 -17.06
C LYS A 110 -3.63 17.57 -16.27
N GLY A 111 -4.89 17.28 -15.93
CA GLY A 111 -5.75 18.14 -15.13
C GLY A 111 -5.67 17.89 -13.61
N ALA A 112 -4.74 17.06 -13.13
CA ALA A 112 -4.61 16.78 -11.70
C ALA A 112 -4.27 18.07 -10.92
N THR A 113 -4.87 18.22 -9.74
CA THR A 113 -4.58 19.34 -8.84
C THR A 113 -3.11 19.34 -8.38
N GLU A 114 -2.62 20.47 -7.89
CA GLU A 114 -1.27 20.56 -7.35
C GLU A 114 -1.03 19.58 -6.20
N GLU A 115 -2.01 19.46 -5.29
CA GLU A 115 -1.97 18.50 -4.19
C GLU A 115 -1.80 17.06 -4.68
N ASN A 116 -2.53 16.67 -5.73
CA ASN A 116 -2.42 15.33 -6.31
C ASN A 116 -1.05 15.12 -6.98
N ARG A 117 -0.50 16.13 -7.66
CA ARG A 117 0.85 16.06 -8.22
C ARG A 117 1.92 15.95 -7.13
N ASN A 118 1.76 16.66 -6.02
CA ASN A 118 2.69 16.59 -4.90
C ASN A 118 2.61 15.23 -4.19
N PHE A 119 1.41 14.72 -3.97
CA PHE A 119 1.20 13.38 -3.44
C PHE A 119 1.84 12.31 -4.32
N ARG A 120 1.64 12.39 -5.64
CA ARG A 120 2.29 11.50 -6.61
C ARG A 120 3.80 11.47 -6.42
N LYS A 121 4.43 12.64 -6.41
CA LYS A 121 5.88 12.78 -6.24
C LYS A 121 6.36 12.18 -4.91
N ALA A 122 5.60 12.36 -3.83
CA ALA A 122 5.93 11.81 -2.53
C ALA A 122 5.92 10.27 -2.53
N ILE A 123 4.90 9.65 -3.13
CA ILE A 123 4.82 8.19 -3.29
C ILE A 123 5.93 7.65 -4.20
N ASP A 124 6.17 8.28 -5.35
CA ASP A 124 7.23 7.88 -6.28
C ASP A 124 8.61 7.93 -5.59
N LYS A 125 8.86 8.99 -4.81
CA LYS A 125 10.08 9.17 -4.02
C LYS A 125 10.20 8.13 -2.88
N ALA A 126 9.11 7.81 -2.19
CA ALA A 126 9.09 6.78 -1.16
C ALA A 126 9.53 5.41 -1.73
N ILE A 127 9.02 5.05 -2.90
CA ILE A 127 9.40 3.81 -3.61
C ILE A 127 10.87 3.83 -4.02
N GLU A 128 11.34 4.96 -4.56
CA GLU A 128 12.75 5.10 -4.94
C GLU A 128 13.69 4.98 -3.73
N ASN A 129 13.36 5.63 -2.62
CA ASN A 129 14.14 5.56 -1.39
C ASN A 129 14.19 4.13 -0.82
N ALA A 130 13.07 3.41 -0.80
CA ALA A 130 13.04 2.01 -0.37
C ALA A 130 13.96 1.13 -1.23
N ARG A 131 13.93 1.30 -2.56
CA ARG A 131 14.81 0.57 -3.48
C ARG A 131 16.28 0.89 -3.23
N ARG A 132 16.62 2.16 -3.00
CA ARG A 132 18.01 2.58 -2.73
C ARG A 132 18.52 1.96 -1.43
N LEU A 133 17.71 1.96 -0.38
CA LEU A 133 18.08 1.35 0.91
C LEU A 133 18.37 -0.14 0.76
N ASN A 134 17.51 -0.87 0.05
CA ASN A 134 17.67 -2.32 -0.15
C ASN A 134 18.82 -2.71 -1.09
N ASN A 135 19.33 -1.75 -1.88
CA ASN A 135 20.49 -1.94 -2.77
C ASN A 135 21.81 -1.45 -2.14
N THR A 136 21.78 -0.96 -0.90
CA THR A 136 23.00 -0.57 -0.19
C THR A 136 23.72 -1.84 0.31
N PRO A 137 25.03 -2.01 0.05
CA PRO A 137 25.79 -3.22 0.42
C PRO A 137 25.79 -3.54 1.91
#